data_AF-A0AAU8KCL8-F1
#
_entry.id   AF-A0AAU8KCL8-F1
#
_cell.length_a   1.000
_cell.length_b   1.000
_cell.length_c   1.000
_cell.angle_alpha   90.00
_cell.angle_beta   90.00
_cell.angle_gamma   90.00
#
_symmetry.space_group_name_H-M   'P 1'
#
loop_
_entity.id
_entity.type
_entity.pdbx_description
1 polymer ?
#
loop_
_entity_poly.entity_id
_entity_poly.type
_entity_poly.pdbx_seq_one_letter_code
_entity_poly.pdbx_strand_id
1 'polypeptide(L)'
;MNQCTTVAILPPPEHVLALSAPGHRPEAGHVLCELGEGHHGDHSAMLWDEGGRPASAVWVRWDADRARLLPLPWCTARDPRNADEACGLFAGHPSEHSWAVTDPTDEAITWDLGRRHPHLFR
;
A
#
# COMPACT_ATOMS: atom_id res chain seq x y z
N MET A 1 10.13 1.18 12.08
CA MET A 1 8.89 0.68 12.71
C MET A 1 8.33 -0.40 11.81
N ASN A 2 7.79 -1.51 12.32
CA ASN A 2 7.28 -2.53 11.41
C ASN A 2 5.97 -2.09 10.75
N GLN A 3 5.67 -2.65 9.59
CA GLN A 3 4.40 -2.45 8.91
C GLN A 3 3.24 -3.04 9.72
N CYS A 4 2.09 -2.35 9.68
CA CYS A 4 0.85 -2.84 10.23
C CYS A 4 0.38 -4.11 9.51
N THR A 5 0.04 -5.16 10.25
CA THR A 5 -0.34 -6.46 9.69
C THR A 5 -1.84 -6.60 9.42
N THR A 6 -2.63 -5.54 9.57
CA THR A 6 -4.08 -5.62 9.32
C THR A 6 -4.34 -5.79 7.83
N VAL A 7 -5.26 -6.69 7.51
CA VAL A 7 -5.69 -6.99 6.14
C VAL A 7 -7.17 -6.64 5.96
N ALA A 8 -7.53 -6.17 4.77
CA ALA A 8 -8.92 -6.13 4.31
C ALA A 8 -9.13 -7.05 3.12
N ILE A 9 -10.33 -7.62 3.04
CA ILE A 9 -10.80 -8.40 1.89
C ILE A 9 -11.75 -7.52 1.09
N LEU A 10 -11.41 -7.26 -0.17
CA LEU A 10 -12.17 -6.39 -1.06
C LEU A 10 -12.92 -7.24 -2.08
N PRO A 11 -14.26 -7.22 -2.08
CA PRO A 11 -15.02 -7.91 -3.12
C PRO A 11 -14.73 -7.26 -4.49
N PRO A 12 -14.77 -8.03 -5.60
CA PRO A 12 -14.64 -7.46 -6.93
C PRO A 12 -15.74 -6.40 -7.16
N PRO A 13 -15.43 -5.27 -7.81
CA PRO A 13 -16.43 -4.27 -8.15
C PRO A 13 -17.56 -4.86 -8.99
N GLU A 14 -18.79 -4.34 -8.85
CA GLU A 14 -19.97 -4.87 -9.56
C GLU A 14 -19.77 -4.90 -11.08
N HIS A 15 -19.10 -3.89 -11.65
CA HIS A 15 -18.81 -3.85 -13.08
C HIS A 15 -17.83 -4.95 -13.52
N VAL A 16 -16.94 -5.43 -12.64
CA VAL A 16 -16.07 -6.59 -12.91
C VAL A 16 -16.88 -7.88 -12.80
N LEU A 17 -17.77 -7.97 -11.80
CA LEU A 17 -18.68 -9.12 -11.68
C LEU A 17 -19.60 -9.26 -12.91
N ALA A 18 -20.03 -8.14 -13.50
CA ALA A 18 -20.85 -8.15 -14.71
C ALA A 18 -20.14 -8.74 -15.95
N LEU A 19 -18.80 -8.76 -15.97
CA LEU A 19 -17.99 -9.36 -17.04
C LEU A 19 -17.74 -10.86 -16.86
N SER A 20 -18.17 -11.43 -15.74
CA SER A 20 -17.87 -12.81 -15.35
C SER A 20 -18.60 -13.82 -16.23
N ALA A 21 -17.89 -14.83 -16.72
CA ALA A 21 -18.52 -15.96 -17.42
C ALA A 21 -19.41 -16.77 -16.44
N PRO A 22 -20.48 -17.43 -16.92
CA PRO A 22 -21.30 -18.30 -16.07
C PRO A 22 -20.42 -19.32 -15.32
N GLY A 23 -20.62 -19.40 -14.00
CA GLY A 23 -19.85 -20.29 -13.13
C GLY A 23 -18.42 -19.84 -12.79
N HIS A 24 -17.94 -18.71 -13.31
CA HIS A 24 -16.58 -18.21 -13.09
C HIS A 24 -16.62 -16.81 -12.50
N ARG A 25 -16.63 -16.70 -11.17
CA ARG A 25 -16.58 -15.40 -10.48
C ARG A 25 -15.16 -15.10 -10.03
N PRO A 26 -14.69 -13.85 -10.20
CA PRO A 26 -13.44 -13.40 -9.61
C PRO A 26 -13.47 -13.57 -8.10
N GLU A 27 -12.35 -13.99 -7.54
CA GLU A 27 -12.16 -14.06 -6.09
C GLU A 27 -12.00 -12.66 -5.51
N ALA A 28 -12.30 -12.52 -4.22
CA ALA A 28 -12.05 -11.27 -3.51
C ALA A 28 -10.54 -11.03 -3.39
N GLY A 29 -10.13 -9.79 -3.62
CA GLY A 29 -8.75 -9.36 -3.39
C GLY A 29 -8.48 -9.19 -1.90
N HIS A 30 -7.21 -9.27 -1.51
CA HIS A 30 -6.75 -8.89 -0.18
C HIS A 30 -5.77 -7.73 -0.29
N VAL A 31 -5.80 -6.83 0.70
CA VAL A 31 -4.90 -5.69 0.80
C VAL A 31 -4.32 -5.64 2.21
N LEU A 32 -3.03 -5.35 2.31
CA LEU A 32 -2.30 -5.21 3.56
C LEU A 32 -2.13 -3.73 3.89
N CYS A 33 -2.27 -3.35 5.16
CA CYS A 33 -2.05 -1.97 5.59
C CYS A 33 -0.60 -1.53 5.31
N GLU A 34 -0.43 -0.40 4.62
CA GLU A 34 0.89 0.15 4.27
C GLU A 34 1.46 1.08 5.36
N LEU A 35 0.68 1.37 6.39
CA LEU A 35 1.09 2.22 7.51
C LEU A 35 1.96 1.46 8.50
N GLY A 36 2.79 2.19 9.26
CA GLY A 36 3.52 1.62 10.40
C GLY A 36 2.60 1.13 11.51
N GLU A 37 2.99 0.08 12.23
CA GLU A 37 2.27 -0.48 13.36
C GLU A 37 1.97 0.56 14.46
N GLY A 38 0.89 0.37 15.22
CA GLY A 38 0.52 1.30 16.29
C GLY A 38 -0.07 2.64 15.83
N HIS A 39 -0.31 2.82 14.53
CA HIS A 39 -1.03 3.99 14.01
C HIS A 39 -2.47 4.06 14.54
N HIS A 40 -3.03 5.27 14.57
CA HIS A 40 -4.44 5.51 14.91
C HIS A 40 -5.29 5.74 13.66
N GLY A 41 -6.60 5.47 13.76
CA GLY A 41 -7.57 5.66 12.67
C GLY A 41 -7.59 4.53 11.64
N ASP A 42 -8.27 4.77 10.51
CA ASP A 42 -8.45 3.79 9.44
C ASP A 42 -7.09 3.28 8.90
N HIS A 43 -7.01 1.98 8.68
CA HIS A 43 -5.95 1.33 7.90
C HIS A 43 -6.01 1.79 6.44
N SER A 44 -4.91 1.66 5.71
CA SER A 44 -4.84 2.18 4.34
C SER A 44 -3.86 1.41 3.47
N ALA A 45 -4.19 1.31 2.18
CA ALA A 45 -3.31 0.77 1.13
C ALA A 45 -3.58 1.47 -0.21
N MET A 46 -2.53 1.70 -1.00
CA MET A 46 -2.64 2.22 -2.36
C MET A 46 -3.11 1.12 -3.31
N LEU A 47 -4.12 1.42 -4.13
CA LEU A 47 -4.62 0.49 -5.14
C LEU A 47 -4.14 0.85 -6.54
N TRP A 48 -4.26 2.12 -6.91
CA TRP A 48 -3.95 2.61 -8.24
C TRP A 48 -3.35 4.01 -8.17
N ASP A 49 -2.18 4.20 -8.78
CA ASP A 49 -1.65 5.53 -9.05
C ASP A 49 -2.48 6.17 -10.18
N GLU A 50 -3.02 7.36 -9.94
CA GLU A 50 -3.79 8.09 -10.95
C GLU A 50 -2.87 8.86 -11.91
N GLY A 51 -1.61 9.07 -11.52
CA GLY A 51 -0.66 9.88 -12.27
C GLY A 51 -1.12 11.33 -12.47
N GLY A 52 -0.33 12.11 -13.22
CA GLY A 52 -0.70 13.47 -13.62
C GLY A 52 -0.51 14.55 -12.54
N ARG A 53 -1.23 15.68 -12.72
CA ARG A 53 -1.17 16.84 -11.82
C ARG A 53 -2.61 17.32 -11.48
N PRO A 54 -2.95 17.48 -10.18
CA PRO A 54 -2.13 17.15 -9.01
C PRO A 54 -1.89 15.64 -8.91
N ALA A 55 -0.71 15.24 -8.42
CA ALA A 55 -0.38 13.82 -8.29
C ALA A 55 -1.23 13.22 -7.15
N SER A 56 -2.04 12.21 -7.48
CA SER A 56 -2.87 11.47 -6.53
C SER A 56 -2.86 9.98 -6.86
N ALA A 57 -3.38 9.20 -5.92
CA ALA A 57 -3.67 7.80 -6.11
C ALA A 57 -5.04 7.47 -5.51
N VAL A 58 -5.62 6.37 -5.96
CA VAL A 58 -6.78 5.75 -5.33
C VAL A 58 -6.27 4.88 -4.18
N TRP A 59 -6.74 5.20 -2.99
CA TRP A 59 -6.46 4.48 -1.76
C TRP A 59 -7.70 3.75 -1.30
N VAL A 60 -7.52 2.56 -0.76
CA VAL A 60 -8.52 1.96 0.12
C VAL A 60 -8.21 2.35 1.55
N ARG A 61 -9.24 2.81 2.27
CA ARG A 61 -9.19 3.06 3.71
C ARG A 61 -10.25 2.25 4.42
N TRP A 62 -9.89 1.56 5.49
CA TRP A 62 -10.81 0.68 6.19
C TRP A 62 -10.66 0.68 7.70
N ASP A 63 -11.78 0.39 8.36
CA ASP A 63 -11.88 0.09 9.77
C ASP A 63 -12.52 -1.31 9.93
N ALA A 64 -12.97 -1.67 11.13
CA ALA A 64 -13.62 -2.95 11.38
C ALA A 64 -14.99 -3.10 10.68
N ASP A 65 -15.64 -1.99 10.32
CA ASP A 65 -17.02 -1.96 9.85
C ASP A 65 -17.13 -1.77 8.33
N ARG A 66 -16.18 -1.04 7.72
CA ARG A 66 -16.27 -0.67 6.30
C ARG A 66 -14.91 -0.45 5.63
N ALA A 67 -14.90 -0.58 4.31
CA ALA A 67 -13.82 -0.13 3.43
C ALA A 67 -14.33 0.91 2.44
N ARG A 68 -13.52 1.94 2.16
CA ARG A 68 -13.84 3.03 1.22
C ARG A 68 -12.70 3.26 0.26
N LEU A 69 -13.02 3.48 -1.01
CA LEU A 69 -12.07 3.92 -2.03
C LEU A 69 -12.10 5.44 -2.14
N LEU A 70 -10.95 6.08 -2.04
CA LEU A 70 -10.83 7.53 -2.00
C LEU A 70 -9.62 7.97 -2.85
N PRO A 71 -9.77 8.99 -3.71
CA PRO A 71 -8.61 9.65 -4.30
C PRO A 71 -7.95 10.51 -3.23
N LEU A 72 -6.69 10.22 -2.91
CA LEU A 72 -5.90 11.01 -1.97
C LEU A 72 -4.59 11.46 -2.62
N PRO A 73 -4.17 12.72 -2.40
CA PRO A 73 -2.89 13.20 -2.90
C PRO A 73 -1.74 12.48 -2.22
N TRP A 74 -0.62 12.34 -2.93
CA TRP A 74 0.62 11.84 -2.35
C TRP A 74 1.16 12.78 -1.26
N CYS A 75 1.82 12.22 -0.25
CA CYS A 75 2.59 12.98 0.72
C CYS A 75 3.76 13.69 0.02
N THR A 76 3.95 14.97 0.33
CA THR A 76 5.00 15.79 -0.32
C THR A 76 6.36 15.70 0.36
N ALA A 77 6.45 14.95 1.46
CA ALA A 77 7.68 14.80 2.21
C ALA A 77 8.72 13.98 1.43
N ARG A 78 9.99 14.34 1.58
CA ARG A 78 11.16 13.64 1.01
C ARG A 78 12.05 13.16 2.14
N ASP A 79 12.73 12.03 1.94
CA ASP A 79 13.66 11.52 2.95
C ASP A 79 14.81 12.54 3.12
N PRO A 80 15.03 13.09 4.33
CA PRO A 80 16.13 14.02 4.57
C PRO A 80 17.52 13.39 4.34
N ARG A 81 17.62 12.06 4.30
CA ARG A 81 18.84 11.29 4.05
C ARG A 81 19.02 10.96 2.57
N ASN A 82 17.95 11.01 1.78
CA ASN A 82 17.94 10.66 0.37
C ASN A 82 16.91 11.54 -0.37
N ALA A 83 17.36 12.66 -0.95
CA ALA A 83 16.46 13.64 -1.55
C ALA A 83 15.66 13.12 -2.76
N ASP A 84 16.13 12.03 -3.38
CA ASP A 84 15.44 11.37 -4.50
C ASP A 84 14.30 10.46 -4.04
N GLU A 85 14.25 10.13 -2.75
CA GLU A 85 13.23 9.27 -2.14
C GLU A 85 12.07 10.11 -1.58
N ALA A 86 10.89 9.92 -2.16
CA ALA A 86 9.66 10.55 -1.71
C ALA A 86 8.84 9.60 -0.82
N CYS A 87 7.98 10.16 0.02
CA CYS A 87 7.10 9.38 0.86
C CYS A 87 6.02 8.70 0.00
N GLY A 88 6.00 7.37 -0.01
CA GLY A 88 5.03 6.55 -0.75
C GLY A 88 3.66 6.43 -0.08
N LEU A 89 3.26 7.38 0.76
CA LEU A 89 1.98 7.37 1.48
C LEU A 89 1.13 8.59 1.09
N PHE A 90 -0.17 8.56 1.36
CA PHE A 90 -1.06 9.70 1.13
C PHE A 90 -0.78 10.88 2.07
N ALA A 91 -1.13 12.10 1.66
CA ALA A 91 -0.94 13.29 2.49
C ALA A 91 -1.78 13.24 3.78
N GLY A 92 -1.14 13.50 4.92
CA GLY A 92 -1.79 13.44 6.23
C GLY A 92 -1.97 12.01 6.77
N HIS A 93 -1.18 11.06 6.29
CA HIS A 93 -1.12 9.71 6.86
C HIS A 93 -0.76 9.74 8.36
N PRO A 94 -1.30 8.82 9.19
CA PRO A 94 -1.17 8.88 10.64
C PRO A 94 0.05 8.13 11.19
N SER A 95 0.92 7.59 10.33
CA SER A 95 2.13 6.88 10.73
C SER A 95 3.38 7.73 10.48
N GLU A 96 4.55 7.18 10.79
CA GLU A 96 5.79 7.70 10.23
C GLU A 96 5.79 7.61 8.70
N HIS A 97 6.65 8.39 8.04
CA HIS A 97 6.81 8.35 6.59
C HIS A 97 7.27 6.96 6.11
N SER A 98 6.98 6.64 4.83
CA SER A 98 7.22 5.29 4.28
C SER A 98 8.64 4.77 4.49
N TRP A 99 9.65 5.64 4.39
CA TRP A 99 11.07 5.28 4.62
C TRP A 99 11.43 4.91 6.06
N ALA A 100 10.49 5.05 7.01
CA ALA A 100 10.63 4.64 8.41
C ALA A 100 9.74 3.41 8.74
N VAL A 101 8.96 2.93 7.77
CA VAL A 101 8.14 1.72 7.86
C VAL A 101 8.89 0.58 7.18
N THR A 102 9.11 -0.49 7.93
CA THR A 102 9.77 -1.71 7.49
C THR A 102 8.71 -2.78 7.27
N ASP A 103 8.60 -3.32 6.06
CA ASP A 103 7.94 -4.61 5.83
C ASP A 103 8.96 -5.72 6.12
N PRO A 104 8.80 -6.49 7.22
CA PRO A 104 9.75 -7.56 7.56
C PRO A 104 9.82 -8.67 6.51
N THR A 105 8.74 -8.86 5.74
CA THR A 105 8.69 -9.84 4.65
C THR A 105 9.55 -9.38 3.48
N ASP A 106 9.41 -8.12 3.08
CA ASP A 106 10.22 -7.54 2.02
C ASP A 106 11.71 -7.48 2.39
N GLU A 107 12.04 -7.12 3.65
CA GLU A 107 13.44 -7.17 4.13
C GLU A 107 14.00 -8.59 4.09
N ALA A 108 13.23 -9.59 4.52
CA ALA A 108 13.66 -10.99 4.48
C ALA A 108 13.88 -11.49 3.04
N ILE A 109 12.98 -11.14 2.12
CA ILE A 109 13.10 -11.46 0.69
C ILE A 109 14.33 -10.79 0.10
N THR A 110 14.50 -9.48 0.34
CA THR A 110 15.64 -8.69 -0.12
C THR A 110 16.95 -9.27 0.39
N TRP A 111 17.02 -9.62 1.67
CA TRP A 111 18.20 -10.25 2.27
C TRP A 111 18.53 -11.60 1.60
N ASP A 112 17.53 -12.47 1.41
CA ASP A 112 17.75 -13.77 0.79
C ASP A 112 18.13 -13.66 -0.70
N LEU A 113 17.55 -12.68 -1.42
CA LEU A 113 17.94 -12.35 -2.78
C LEU A 113 19.38 -11.83 -2.85
N GLY A 114 19.79 -10.94 -1.95
CA GLY A 114 21.16 -10.46 -1.86
C GLY A 114 22.17 -11.58 -1.59
N ARG A 115 21.79 -12.53 -0.73
CA ARG A 115 22.60 -13.73 -0.44
C ARG A 115 22.73 -14.65 -1.67
N ARG A 116 21.66 -14.84 -2.44
CA ARG A 116 21.65 -15.72 -3.63
C ARG A 116 22.25 -15.05 -4.88
N HIS A 117 22.14 -13.74 -5.00
CA HIS A 117 22.50 -12.99 -6.22
C HIS A 117 23.34 -11.72 -5.90
N PRO A 118 24.54 -11.85 -5.31
CA PRO A 118 25.31 -10.71 -4.82
C PRO A 118 25.75 -9.71 -5.90
N HIS A 119 25.77 -10.13 -7.18
CA HIS A 119 26.12 -9.26 -8.30
C HIS A 119 25.03 -8.25 -8.67
N LEU A 120 23.79 -8.44 -8.20
CA LEU A 120 22.67 -7.52 -8.43
C LEU A 120 22.57 -6.41 -7.37
N PHE A 121 23.28 -6.55 -6.24
CA PHE A 121 23.20 -5.67 -5.07
C PHE A 121 24.54 -4.98 -4.78
N ARG A 122 25.31 -4.68 -5.84
CA ARG A 122 26.65 -4.08 -5.76
C ARG A 122 26.63 -2.57 -5.81
#